data_AF-A0A9D0BVM3-F1
#
_entry.id   AF-A0A9D0BVM3-F1
#
_cell.length_a   1.000
_cell.length_b   1.000
_cell.length_c   1.000
_cell.angle_alpha   90.00
_cell.angle_beta   90.00
_cell.angle_gamma   90.00
#
_symmetry.space_group_name_H-M   'P 1'
#
loop_
_entity.id
_entity.type
_entity.pdbx_description
1 polymer ?
#
loop_
_entity_poly.entity_id
_entity_poly.type
_entity_poly.pdbx_seq_one_letter_code
_entity_poly.pdbx_strand_id
1 'polypeptide(L)'
;MKILGNIIKILVVVLLVYVLIQNADQIVDLKLFTFYYPEVHFSLIILITLGIGAILGAVMMSFSIMQLRSEVRNLQRKNKQLTQELENLRNISVDEIPEDSFPSPDENES
;
A
#
# COMPACT_ATOMS: atom_id res chain seq x y z
N MET A 1 -6.65 15.30 7.21
CA MET A 1 -6.25 14.33 8.25
C MET A 1 -4.74 14.03 8.33
N LYS A 2 -3.89 14.46 7.36
CA LYS A 2 -2.43 14.24 7.43
C LYS A 2 -1.75 15.00 8.59
N ILE A 3 -2.23 16.21 8.87
CA ILE A 3 -1.72 17.06 9.96
C ILE A 3 -2.00 16.42 11.33
N LEU A 4 -3.21 15.91 11.56
CA LEU A 4 -3.54 15.21 12.81
C LEU A 4 -2.66 13.96 13.01
N GLY A 5 -2.43 13.19 11.95
CA GLY A 5 -1.51 12.05 12.00
C GLY A 5 -0.07 12.45 12.33
N ASN A 6 0.41 13.58 11.81
CA ASN A 6 1.74 14.10 12.12
C ASN A 6 1.84 14.62 13.57
N ILE A 7 0.79 15.27 14.09
CA ILE A 7 0.73 15.73 15.49
C ILE A 7 0.81 14.53 16.43
N ILE A 8 0.07 13.45 16.15
CA ILE A 8 0.11 12.23 16.97
C ILE A 8 1.53 11.64 16.99
N LYS A 9 2.21 11.57 15.83
CA LYS A 9 3.60 11.07 15.78
C LYS A 9 4.54 11.92 16.63
N ILE A 10 4.44 13.25 16.54
CA ILE A 10 5.25 14.16 17.36
C ILE A 10 4.96 13.92 18.84
N LEU A 11 3.69 13.80 19.23
CA LEU A 11 3.31 13.57 20.63
C LEU A 11 3.87 12.24 21.16
N VAL A 12 3.85 11.18 20.36
CA VAL A 12 4.48 9.89 20.70
C VAL A 12 5.98 10.07 20.92
N VAL A 13 6.69 10.78 20.05
CA VAL A 13 8.13 11.04 20.19
C VAL A 13 8.43 11.84 21.45
N VAL A 14 7.65 12.90 21.73
CA VAL A 14 7.81 13.71 22.94
C VAL A 14 7.61 12.87 24.21
N LEU A 15 6.56 12.04 24.23
CA LEU A 15 6.30 11.15 25.37
C LEU A 15 7.41 10.12 25.55
N LEU A 16 7.97 9.59 24.46
CA LEU A 16 9.09 8.65 24.50
C LEU A 16 10.36 9.31 25.04
N VAL A 17 10.69 10.52 24.59
CA VAL A 17 11.81 11.31 25.13
C VAL A 17 11.61 11.62 26.61
N TYR A 18 10.39 11.97 27.02
CA TYR A 18 10.06 12.20 28.42
C TYR A 18 10.33 10.95 29.28
N VAL A 19 9.91 9.76 28.82
CA VAL A 19 10.20 8.49 29.52
C VAL A 19 11.70 8.22 29.60
N LEU A 20 12.45 8.46 28.52
CA LEU A 20 13.92 8.29 28.51
C LEU A 20 14.60 9.17 29.55
N ILE A 21 14.22 10.45 29.64
CA ILE A 21 14.80 11.40 30.60
C ILE A 21 14.49 10.96 32.04
N GLN A 22 13.24 10.60 32.33
CA GLN A 22 12.83 10.20 33.67
C GLN A 22 13.49 8.90 34.16
N ASN A 23 14.01 8.09 33.24
CA ASN A 23 14.66 6.82 33.55
C ASN A 23 16.14 6.80 33.10
N ALA A 24 16.77 7.98 32.95
CA ALA A 24 18.11 8.10 32.40
C ALA A 24 19.17 7.33 33.22
N ASP A 25 19.11 7.46 34.54
CA ASP A 25 20.02 6.81 35.49
C ASP A 25 19.53 5.41 35.93
N GLN A 26 18.44 4.92 35.36
CA GLN A 26 17.89 3.62 35.73
C GLN A 26 18.71 2.49 35.11
N ILE A 27 19.27 1.65 35.98
CA ILE A 27 20.02 0.45 35.62
C ILE A 27 19.16 -0.77 35.94
N VAL A 28 19.09 -1.71 35.00
CA VAL A 28 18.27 -2.92 35.13
C VAL A 28 19.03 -4.16 34.64
N ASP A 29 18.68 -5.30 35.21
CA ASP A 29 19.14 -6.59 34.73
C ASP A 29 18.25 -7.08 33.59
N LEU A 30 18.86 -7.38 32.45
CA LEU A 30 18.16 -7.79 31.24
C LEU A 30 18.34 -9.29 31.00
N LYS A 31 17.24 -10.04 31.09
CA LYS A 31 17.19 -11.45 30.68
C LYS A 31 16.46 -11.59 29.34
N LEU A 32 17.21 -11.93 28.29
CA LEU A 32 16.70 -12.14 26.93
C LEU A 32 16.81 -13.61 26.55
N PHE A 33 15.69 -14.33 26.54
CA PHE A 33 15.65 -15.78 26.27
C PHE A 33 16.66 -16.54 27.16
N THR A 34 17.80 -16.94 26.58
CA THR A 34 18.89 -17.66 27.24
C THR A 34 20.03 -16.73 27.72
N PHE A 35 20.06 -15.49 27.24
CA PHE A 35 21.11 -14.51 27.57
C PHE A 35 20.73 -13.67 28.79
N TYR A 36 21.73 -13.34 29.60
CA TYR A 36 21.59 -12.46 30.76
C TYR A 36 22.65 -11.37 30.68
N TYR A 37 22.20 -10.12 30.79
CA TYR A 37 23.02 -8.93 30.77
C TYR A 37 22.74 -8.14 32.05
N PRO A 38 23.65 -8.17 33.05
CA PRO A 38 23.50 -7.39 34.27
C PRO A 38 23.81 -5.92 34.02
N GLU A 39 23.25 -5.07 34.87
CA GLU A 39 23.61 -3.64 34.96
C GLU A 39 23.50 -2.85 33.64
N VAL A 40 22.44 -3.08 32.87
CA VAL A 40 22.21 -2.38 31.60
C VAL A 40 21.37 -1.12 31.81
N HIS A 41 21.76 -0.02 31.18
CA HIS A 41 20.98 1.21 31.21
C HIS A 41 19.63 1.00 30.51
N PHE A 42 18.54 1.27 31.22
CA PHE A 42 17.17 1.09 30.72
C PHE A 42 16.92 1.88 29.42
N SER A 43 17.47 3.09 29.33
CA SER A 43 17.41 3.94 28.14
C SER A 43 17.98 3.26 26.89
N LEU A 44 19.06 2.49 27.01
CA LEU A 44 19.64 1.75 25.89
C LEU A 44 18.74 0.61 25.43
N ILE A 45 18.08 -0.08 26.37
CA ILE A 45 17.14 -1.17 26.06
C ILE A 45 15.96 -0.61 25.25
N ILE A 46 15.37 0.50 25.69
CA ILE A 46 14.28 1.16 24.97
C ILE A 46 14.74 1.58 23.58
N LEU A 47 15.91 2.22 23.47
CA LEU A 47 16.41 2.70 22.18
C LEU A 47 16.64 1.57 21.18
N ILE A 48 17.28 0.48 21.61
CA ILE A 48 17.56 -0.68 20.75
C ILE A 48 16.28 -1.39 20.34
N THR A 49 15.37 -1.64 21.29
CA THR A 49 14.09 -2.32 21.00
C THR A 49 13.22 -1.50 20.05
N LEU A 50 13.15 -0.17 20.25
CA LEU A 50 12.47 0.74 19.34
C LEU A 50 13.12 0.73 17.95
N GLY A 51 14.45 0.80 17.89
CA GLY A 51 15.21 0.78 16.64
C GLY A 51 14.95 -0.48 15.83
N ILE A 52 15.01 -1.65 16.47
CA ILE A 52 14.70 -2.94 15.83
C ILE A 52 13.26 -2.95 15.33
N GLY A 53 12.29 -2.53 16.16
CA GLY A 53 10.89 -2.46 15.78
C GLY A 53 10.65 -1.53 14.58
N ALA A 54 11.29 -0.37 14.55
CA ALA A 54 11.18 0.58 13.45
C ALA A 54 11.76 0.03 12.14
N ILE A 55 12.93 -0.63 12.20
CA ILE A 55 13.55 -1.26 11.03
C ILE A 55 12.64 -2.36 10.49
N LEU A 56 12.17 -3.26 11.35
CA LEU A 56 11.26 -4.35 10.96
C LEU A 56 9.96 -3.80 10.34
N GLY A 57 9.38 -2.77 10.95
CA GLY A 57 8.19 -2.11 10.44
C GLY A 57 8.42 -1.49 9.05
N ALA A 58 9.56 -0.82 8.85
CA ALA A 58 9.92 -0.23 7.55
C ALA A 58 10.11 -1.31 6.47
N VAL A 59 10.75 -2.43 6.83
CA VAL A 59 10.94 -3.58 5.93
C VAL A 59 9.59 -4.18 5.55
N MET A 60 8.72 -4.46 6.51
CA MET A 60 7.37 -4.99 6.26
C MET A 60 6.53 -4.04 5.38
N MET A 61 6.57 -2.75 5.67
CA MET A 61 5.87 -1.73 4.87
C MET A 61 6.39 -1.69 3.43
N SER A 62 7.70 -1.82 3.24
CA SER A 62 8.31 -1.83 1.91
C SER A 62 7.82 -3.02 1.08
N PHE A 63 7.76 -4.21 1.66
CA PHE A 63 7.20 -5.39 1.00
C PHE A 63 5.73 -5.22 0.64
N SER A 64 4.92 -4.67 1.57
CA SER A 64 3.51 -4.39 1.31
C SER A 64 3.32 -3.42 0.14
N ILE A 65 4.06 -2.30 0.12
CA ILE A 65 3.99 -1.32 -0.97
C ILE A 65 4.35 -1.96 -2.32
N MET A 66 5.34 -2.85 -2.35
CA MET A 66 5.74 -3.55 -3.57
C MET A 66 4.62 -4.48 -4.09
N GLN A 67 3.97 -5.22 -3.19
CA GLN A 67 2.82 -6.07 -3.52
C GLN A 67 1.65 -5.25 -4.06
N LEU A 68 1.30 -4.15 -3.38
CA LEU A 68 0.22 -3.25 -3.82
C LEU A 68 0.49 -2.68 -5.22
N ARG A 69 1.73 -2.26 -5.52
CA ARG A 69 2.08 -1.77 -6.86
C ARG A 69 1.93 -2.85 -7.93
N SER A 70 2.31 -4.09 -7.62
CA SER A 70 2.13 -5.23 -8.52
C SER A 70 0.65 -5.49 -8.80
N GLU A 71 -0.17 -5.47 -7.75
CA GLU A 71 -1.62 -5.67 -7.85
C GLU A 71 -2.30 -4.57 -8.67
N VAL A 72 -1.97 -3.30 -8.41
CA VAL A 72 -2.47 -2.16 -9.19
C VAL A 72 -2.12 -2.31 -10.66
N ARG A 73 -0.89 -2.70 -10.99
CA ARG A 73 -0.47 -2.93 -12.38
C ARG A 73 -1.24 -4.08 -13.03
N ASN A 74 -1.49 -5.16 -12.30
CA ASN A 74 -2.26 -6.30 -12.79
C ASN A 74 -3.74 -5.92 -13.03
N LEU A 75 -4.35 -5.18 -12.11
CA LEU A 75 -5.70 -4.66 -12.26
C LEU A 75 -5.83 -3.73 -13.47
N GLN A 76 -4.88 -2.82 -13.66
CA GLN A 76 -4.85 -1.94 -14.84
C GLN A 76 -4.75 -2.72 -16.16
N ARG A 77 -3.91 -3.77 -16.21
CA ARG A 77 -3.79 -4.64 -17.39
C ARG A 77 -5.10 -5.36 -17.70
N LYS A 78 -5.72 -5.97 -16.69
CA LYS A 78 -7.02 -6.66 -16.85
C LYS A 78 -8.12 -5.71 -17.29
N ASN A 79 -8.18 -4.52 -16.69
CA ASN A 79 -9.17 -3.51 -17.07
C ASN A 79 -9.01 -3.11 -18.55
N LYS A 80 -7.77 -2.83 -18.99
CA LYS A 80 -7.48 -2.52 -20.39
C LYS A 80 -7.87 -3.66 -21.35
N GLN A 81 -7.57 -4.91 -20.99
CA GLN A 81 -7.95 -6.08 -21.80
C GLN A 81 -9.47 -6.19 -21.95
N LEU A 82 -10.21 -6.08 -20.84
CA LEU A 82 -11.67 -6.12 -20.86
C LEU A 82 -12.28 -4.98 -21.70
N THR A 83 -11.69 -3.77 -21.63
CA THR A 83 -12.12 -2.66 -22.49
C THR A 83 -11.89 -2.96 -23.97
N GLN A 84 -10.75 -3.57 -24.33
CA GLN A 84 -10.46 -3.97 -25.71
C GLN A 84 -11.38 -5.07 -26.21
N GLU A 85 -11.71 -6.06 -25.36
CA GLU A 85 -12.68 -7.10 -25.70
C GLU A 85 -14.07 -6.52 -25.95
N LEU A 86 -14.52 -5.60 -25.11
CA LEU A 86 -15.80 -4.92 -25.30
C LEU A 86 -15.83 -4.10 -26.60
N GLU A 87 -14.74 -3.43 -26.93
CA GLU A 87 -14.59 -2.66 -28.18
C GLU A 87 -14.58 -3.55 -29.42
N ASN A 88 -13.87 -4.68 -29.36
CA ASN A 88 -13.87 -5.68 -30.44
C ASN A 88 -15.26 -6.28 -30.65
N LEU A 89 -15.99 -6.57 -29.56
CA LEU A 89 -17.36 -7.08 -29.64
C LEU A 89 -18.31 -6.04 -30.24
N ARG A 90 -18.15 -4.74 -29.90
CA ARG A 90 -18.91 -3.66 -30.52
C ARG A 90 -18.62 -3.55 -32.02
N ASN A 91 -17.36 -3.70 -32.44
CA ASN A 91 -17.00 -3.58 -33.85
C ASN A 91 -17.53 -4.74 -34.69
N ILE A 92 -17.52 -5.97 -34.16
CA ILE A 92 -18.07 -7.16 -34.84
C ILE A 92 -19.57 -7.01 -35.12
N SER A 93 -20.33 -6.31 -34.27
CA SER A 93 -21.78 -6.07 -34.49
C SER A 93 -22.12 -4.98 -35.51
N VAL A 94 -21.16 -4.16 -35.94
CA VAL A 94 -21.42 -3.02 -36.85
C VAL A 94 -21.14 -3.37 -38.31
N ASP A 95 -20.23 -4.31 -38.58
CA ASP A 95 -19.85 -4.72 -39.94
C ASP A 95 -20.87 -5.66 -40.63
N GLU A 96 -21.99 -5.97 -39.98
CA GLU A 96 -23.02 -6.91 -40.47
C GLU A 96 -24.34 -6.24 -40.87
N ILE A 97 -24.34 -4.95 -41.18
CA ILE A 97 -25.46 -4.30 -41.89
C ILE A 97 -25.00 -4.05 -43.33
N PRO A 98 -25.30 -4.94 -44.28
CA PRO A 98 -25.04 -4.70 -45.69
C PRO A 98 -25.77 -3.43 -46.12
N GLU A 99 -25.07 -2.49 -46.77
CA GLU A 99 -25.70 -1.31 -47.40
C GLU A 99 -26.80 -1.71 -48.40
N ASP A 100 -26.77 -2.96 -48.88
CA ASP A 100 -27.74 -3.57 -49.78
C ASP A 100 -29.11 -3.87 -49.13
N SER A 101 -29.26 -3.65 -47.83
CA SER A 101 -30.51 -3.90 -47.09
C SER A 101 -31.50 -2.72 -47.12
N PHE A 102 -31.13 -1.60 -47.73
CA PHE A 102 -32.04 -0.47 -47.95
C PHE A 102 -32.66 -0.54 -49.35
N PRO A 103 -33.97 -0.81 -49.49
CA PRO A 103 -34.62 -0.78 -50.79
C PRO A 103 -34.53 0.63 -51.38
N SER A 104 -34.07 0.72 -52.63
CA SER A 104 -34.01 1.97 -53.37
C SER A 104 -35.44 2.49 -53.63
N PRO A 105 -35.70 3.80 -53.53
CA PRO A 105 -37.06 4.36 -53.66
C PRO A 105 -37.76 4.19 -55.02
N ASP A 106 -37.12 3.60 -56.03
CA ASP A 106 -37.53 3.73 -57.44
C ASP A 106 -38.03 2.43 -58.10
N GLU A 107 -38.63 1.49 -57.36
CA GLU A 107 -39.28 0.29 -57.95
C GLU A 107 -40.83 0.33 -57.96
N ASN A 108 -41.43 1.53 -57.88
CA ASN A 108 -42.88 1.70 -58.10
C ASN A 108 -43.19 2.69 -59.23
N GLU A 109 -42.55 2.53 -60.39
CA GLU A 109 -43.09 3.04 -61.65
C GLU A 109 -42.89 2.00 -62.75
N SER A 110 -43.95 1.23 -63.06
CA SER A 110 -44.37 0.75 -64.40
C SER A 110 -45.54 -0.23 -64.28
#